data_AF-A0A2W2K0H8-F1
#
_entry.id   AF-A0A2W2K0H8-F1
#
_cell.length_a   1.000
_cell.length_b   1.000
_cell.length_c   1.000
_cell.angle_alpha   90.00
_cell.angle_beta   90.00
_cell.angle_gamma   90.00
#
_symmetry.space_group_name_H-M   'P 1'
#
loop_
_entity.id
_entity.type
_entity.pdbx_description
1 polymer ?
#
loop_
_entity_poly.entity_id
_entity_poly.type
_entity_poly.pdbx_seq_one_letter_code
_entity_poly.pdbx_strand_id
1 'polypeptide(L)'
;MGDVLAGFHAAWEFESDSVLIRYERGIRTPKLFQALGARRVPLAALEGVTLAAGRRGTVVLRAEPRPGADPLMDAADGQLKEGCDPYRLVLPAERGTLAEYYADELRAHLTGSGPADRHLVAPPAAPLQFKAYDGKASFDGTAVRFRWSWTGASSAKWKAGDRIFPVADLGGVEWRSPELFEGHLRLLPREPGAAAAQPPQPDQDPAAVVFGLGYGPVHESLPFAAAVLAAVRSASPPAPVTVPAPH
;
A
#
# COMPACT_ATOMS: atom_id res chain seq x y z
N MET A 1 -1.19 24.72 -16.66
CA MET A 1 -0.50 23.57 -17.27
C MET A 1 0.64 23.28 -16.32
N GLY A 2 0.55 22.19 -15.56
CA GLY A 2 1.50 21.90 -14.49
C GLY A 2 2.88 21.59 -15.05
N ASP A 3 3.92 21.95 -14.31
CA ASP A 3 5.28 21.61 -14.65
C ASP A 3 5.52 20.10 -14.54
N VAL A 4 6.37 19.54 -15.40
CA VAL A 4 6.63 18.09 -15.46
C VAL A 4 8.10 17.77 -15.24
N LEU A 5 8.39 16.93 -14.25
CA LEU A 5 9.72 16.38 -14.00
C LEU A 5 9.75 14.89 -14.36
N ALA A 6 10.33 14.58 -15.52
CA ALA A 6 10.47 13.22 -16.01
C ALA A 6 11.75 12.54 -15.49
N GLY A 7 11.60 11.33 -14.91
CA GLY A 7 12.68 10.45 -14.46
C GLY A 7 12.66 9.09 -15.16
N PHE A 8 13.42 8.12 -14.64
CA PHE A 8 13.61 6.83 -15.31
C PHE A 8 12.38 5.90 -15.25
N HIS A 9 11.58 5.99 -14.19
CA HIS A 9 10.48 5.06 -13.93
C HIS A 9 9.14 5.76 -13.70
N ALA A 10 9.15 7.09 -13.66
CA ALA A 10 7.97 7.90 -13.46
C ALA A 10 8.21 9.33 -13.99
N ALA A 11 7.12 10.05 -14.20
CA ALA A 11 7.10 11.50 -14.36
C ALA A 11 6.19 12.09 -13.27
N TRP A 12 6.62 13.20 -12.67
CA TRP A 12 5.82 13.95 -11.70
C TRP A 12 5.30 15.21 -12.35
N GLU A 13 3.99 15.41 -12.28
CA GLU A 13 3.33 16.66 -12.67
C GLU A 13 2.94 17.40 -11.40
N PHE A 14 3.38 18.65 -11.29
CA PHE A 14 3.13 19.49 -10.12
C PHE A 14 1.89 20.34 -10.38
N GLU A 15 0.90 20.18 -9.50
CA GLU A 15 -0.31 20.98 -9.46
C GLU A 15 -0.37 21.80 -8.17
N SER A 16 -1.29 22.75 -8.08
CA SER A 16 -1.37 23.67 -6.93
C SER A 16 -1.66 22.97 -5.59
N ASP A 17 -2.32 21.82 -5.62
CA ASP A 17 -2.79 21.11 -4.42
C ASP A 17 -2.33 19.65 -4.36
N SER A 18 -1.60 19.18 -5.37
CA SER A 18 -1.21 17.78 -5.50
C SER A 18 -0.04 17.56 -6.44
N VAL A 19 0.56 16.38 -6.34
CA VAL A 19 1.53 15.85 -7.30
C VAL A 19 0.89 14.65 -7.99
N LEU A 20 0.83 14.68 -9.32
CA LEU A 20 0.43 13.51 -10.10
C LEU A 20 1.69 12.73 -10.50
N ILE A 21 1.84 11.54 -9.95
CA ILE A 21 2.90 10.59 -10.29
C ILE A 21 2.39 9.67 -11.39
N ARG A 22 2.94 9.76 -12.59
CA ARG A 22 2.68 8.80 -13.68
C ARG A 22 3.82 7.81 -13.76
N TYR A 23 3.52 6.52 -13.71
CA TYR A 23 4.53 5.48 -13.78
C TYR A 23 4.79 5.04 -15.22
N GLU A 24 6.07 4.95 -15.59
CA GLU A 24 6.50 4.54 -16.91
C GLU A 24 6.42 3.02 -17.09
N ARG A 25 5.95 2.57 -18.25
CA ARG A 25 5.93 1.14 -18.58
C ARG A 25 7.27 0.74 -19.20
N GLY A 26 7.87 -0.34 -18.71
CA GLY A 26 9.13 -0.84 -19.26
C GLY A 26 9.61 -2.12 -18.61
N ILE A 27 10.50 -2.83 -19.32
CA ILE A 27 11.08 -4.11 -18.86
C ILE A 27 11.88 -3.96 -17.57
N ARG A 28 12.45 -2.77 -17.32
CA ARG A 28 13.23 -2.46 -16.10
C ARG A 28 12.43 -1.73 -15.03
N THR A 29 11.16 -1.40 -15.29
CA THR A 29 10.30 -0.76 -14.30
C THR A 29 9.76 -1.83 -13.35
N PRO A 30 9.78 -1.62 -12.02
CA PRO A 30 9.08 -2.48 -11.07
C PRO A 30 7.64 -2.76 -11.51
N LYS A 31 7.23 -4.04 -11.49
CA LYS A 31 5.86 -4.43 -11.87
C LYS A 31 4.80 -3.74 -11.00
N LEU A 32 5.12 -3.38 -9.76
CA LEU A 32 4.23 -2.64 -8.88
C LEU A 32 3.81 -1.30 -9.52
N PHE A 33 4.74 -0.57 -10.12
CA PHE A 33 4.46 0.70 -10.78
C PHE A 33 3.53 0.52 -11.99
N GLN A 34 3.67 -0.59 -12.72
CA GLN A 34 2.76 -0.92 -13.81
C GLN A 34 1.34 -1.22 -13.30
N ALA A 35 1.23 -1.93 -12.17
CA ALA A 35 -0.04 -2.21 -11.51
C ALA A 35 -0.72 -0.95 -10.96
N LEU A 36 0.07 0.02 -10.49
CA LEU A 36 -0.44 1.30 -9.99
C LEU A 36 -0.82 2.27 -11.11
N GLY A 37 -0.07 2.29 -12.22
CA GLY A 37 -0.33 3.13 -13.39
C GLY A 37 -0.06 4.62 -13.17
N ALA A 38 -0.85 5.28 -12.32
CA ALA A 38 -0.63 6.64 -11.87
C ALA A 38 -1.22 6.87 -10.48
N ARG A 39 -0.72 7.87 -9.75
CA ARG A 39 -1.21 8.25 -8.43
C ARG A 39 -1.27 9.76 -8.31
N ARG A 40 -2.45 10.30 -8.04
CA ARG A 40 -2.61 11.69 -7.60
C ARG A 40 -2.44 11.75 -6.10
N VAL A 41 -1.46 12.51 -5.64
CA VAL A 41 -1.09 12.64 -4.24
C VAL A 41 -1.38 14.07 -3.80
N PRO A 42 -2.42 14.31 -2.97
CA PRO A 42 -2.65 15.64 -2.40
C PRO A 42 -1.45 16.10 -1.57
N LEU A 43 -1.09 17.39 -1.62
CA LEU A 43 0.00 17.92 -0.79
C LEU A 43 -0.30 17.76 0.71
N ALA A 44 -1.58 17.79 1.10
CA ALA A 44 -2.02 17.49 2.46
C ALA A 44 -1.70 16.05 2.92
N ALA A 45 -1.40 15.13 1.99
CA ALA A 45 -0.99 13.76 2.28
C ALA A 45 0.53 13.64 2.51
N LEU A 46 1.31 14.69 2.26
CA LEU A 46 2.76 14.70 2.38
C LEU A 46 3.18 15.51 3.62
N GLU A 47 4.26 15.09 4.28
CA GLU A 47 4.90 15.82 5.38
C GLU A 47 6.34 16.25 5.06
N GLY A 48 6.94 15.67 4.01
CA GLY A 48 8.31 15.97 3.66
C GLY A 48 8.61 15.72 2.19
N VAL A 49 9.72 16.32 1.75
CA VAL A 49 10.36 16.03 0.47
C VAL A 49 11.87 16.01 0.67
N THR A 50 12.52 14.94 0.25
CA THR A 50 13.96 14.75 0.33
C THR A 50 14.58 14.66 -1.06
N LEU A 51 15.78 15.22 -1.19
CA LEU A 51 16.62 15.10 -2.38
C LEU A 51 17.94 14.47 -1.94
N ALA A 52 18.32 13.36 -2.56
CA ALA A 52 19.54 12.65 -2.20
C ALA A 52 20.28 12.15 -3.45
N ALA A 53 21.59 11.93 -3.28
CA ALA A 53 22.37 11.23 -4.29
C ALA A 53 21.88 9.78 -4.43
N GLY A 54 21.64 9.36 -5.66
CA GLY A 54 21.26 8.00 -6.03
C GLY A 54 22.45 7.14 -6.44
N ARG A 55 22.16 5.95 -6.99
CA ARG A 55 23.19 5.03 -7.50
C ARG A 55 23.59 5.42 -8.92
N ARG A 56 24.84 5.12 -9.32
CA ARG A 56 25.32 5.28 -10.71
C ARG A 56 25.15 6.70 -11.28
N GLY A 57 25.45 7.73 -10.48
CA GLY A 57 25.36 9.12 -10.93
C GLY A 57 23.92 9.58 -11.16
N THR A 58 22.99 9.13 -10.32
CA THR A 58 21.60 9.59 -10.33
C THR A 58 21.31 10.47 -9.13
N VAL A 59 20.20 11.20 -9.19
CA VAL A 59 19.63 11.91 -8.04
C VAL A 59 18.24 11.34 -7.79
N VAL A 60 17.82 11.30 -6.53
CA VAL A 60 16.52 10.79 -6.13
C VAL A 60 15.76 11.90 -5.41
N LEU A 61 14.67 12.33 -6.02
CA LEU A 61 13.65 13.15 -5.37
C LEU A 61 12.63 12.18 -4.73
N ARG A 62 12.37 12.33 -3.44
CA ARG A 62 11.42 11.49 -2.71
C ARG A 62 10.42 12.35 -1.96
N ALA A 63 9.14 12.05 -2.13
CA ALA A 63 8.06 12.62 -1.34
C ALA A 63 7.77 11.70 -0.15
N GLU A 64 7.42 12.28 0.99
CA GLU A 64 7.24 11.55 2.25
C GLU A 64 5.78 11.63 2.66
N PRO A 65 4.99 10.58 2.39
CA PRO A 65 3.60 10.56 2.78
C PRO A 65 3.47 10.47 4.30
N ARG A 66 2.51 11.23 4.84
CA ARG A 66 2.13 11.18 6.25
C ARG A 66 1.65 9.77 6.62
N PRO A 67 1.97 9.27 7.82
CA PRO A 67 1.38 8.04 8.34
C PRO A 67 -0.16 8.10 8.26
N GLY A 68 -0.83 7.06 7.76
CA GLY A 68 -2.28 7.05 7.65
C GLY A 68 -2.84 7.79 6.43
N ALA A 69 -2.03 8.45 5.60
CA ALA A 69 -2.52 9.19 4.44
C ALA A 69 -2.63 8.34 3.17
N ASP A 70 -1.83 7.28 3.05
CA ASP A 70 -1.82 6.40 1.88
C ASP A 70 -2.04 4.93 2.28
N PRO A 71 -3.14 4.30 1.85
CA PRO A 71 -3.44 2.91 2.19
C PRO A 71 -2.40 1.93 1.63
N LEU A 72 -1.71 2.26 0.54
CA LEU A 72 -0.64 1.42 -0.01
C LEU A 72 0.59 1.42 0.89
N MET A 73 0.94 2.56 1.45
CA MET A 73 2.10 2.69 2.35
C MET A 73 1.79 2.12 3.73
N ASP A 74 0.58 2.34 4.24
CA ASP A 74 0.11 1.73 5.49
C ASP A 74 0.08 0.19 5.38
N ALA A 75 -0.45 -0.36 4.28
CA ALA A 75 -0.46 -1.81 4.06
C ALA A 75 0.95 -2.38 3.86
N ALA A 76 1.88 -1.62 3.29
CA ALA A 76 3.26 -2.06 3.11
C ALA A 76 4.05 -2.11 4.42
N ASP A 77 3.67 -1.30 5.41
CA ASP A 77 4.25 -1.22 6.75
C ASP A 77 5.79 -1.20 6.73
N GLY A 78 6.37 -0.37 5.85
CA GLY A 78 7.84 -0.24 5.71
C GLY A 78 8.57 -1.43 5.09
N GLN A 79 7.88 -2.51 4.71
CA GLN A 79 8.50 -3.73 4.16
C GLN A 79 8.83 -3.63 2.66
N LEU A 80 8.46 -2.53 2.00
CA LEU A 80 8.68 -2.34 0.58
C LEU A 80 10.15 -2.01 0.30
N LYS A 81 10.77 -2.74 -0.64
CA LYS A 81 12.12 -2.41 -1.11
C LYS A 81 12.15 -0.99 -1.67
N GLU A 82 13.26 -0.31 -1.44
CA GLU A 82 13.51 1.06 -1.93
C GLU A 82 13.22 1.23 -3.43
N GLY A 83 13.59 0.24 -4.26
CA GLY A 83 13.36 0.26 -5.71
C GLY A 83 11.88 0.16 -6.12
N CYS A 84 11.00 -0.22 -5.20
CA CYS A 84 9.56 -0.31 -5.39
C CYS A 84 8.79 0.83 -4.70
N ASP A 85 9.47 1.77 -4.03
CA ASP A 85 8.82 2.92 -3.37
C ASP A 85 8.13 3.81 -4.42
N PRO A 86 6.79 3.92 -4.40
CA PRO A 86 6.03 4.69 -5.39
C PRO A 86 6.24 6.21 -5.30
N TYR A 87 6.88 6.70 -4.23
CA TYR A 87 7.17 8.11 -3.99
C TYR A 87 8.61 8.49 -4.32
N ARG A 88 9.38 7.60 -4.96
CA ARG A 88 10.76 7.89 -5.40
C ARG A 88 10.82 8.16 -6.90
N LEU A 89 11.31 9.34 -7.26
CA LEU A 89 11.63 9.74 -8.62
C LEU A 89 13.15 9.72 -8.83
N VAL A 90 13.63 8.74 -9.58
CA VAL A 90 15.05 8.62 -9.92
C VAL A 90 15.32 9.37 -11.22
N LEU A 91 16.30 10.29 -11.18
CA LEU A 91 16.63 11.23 -12.25
C LEU A 91 18.12 11.11 -12.62
N PRO A 92 18.51 11.40 -13.87
CA PRO A 92 19.92 11.58 -14.22
C PRO A 92 20.53 12.76 -13.45
N ALA A 93 21.84 12.71 -13.17
CA ALA A 93 22.54 13.76 -12.43
C ALA A 93 22.36 15.16 -13.03
N GLU A 94 22.28 15.28 -14.35
CA GLU A 94 22.12 16.58 -15.01
C GLU A 94 20.80 17.29 -14.64
N ARG A 95 19.81 16.55 -14.14
CA ARG A 95 18.52 17.10 -13.66
C ARG A 95 18.55 17.50 -12.18
N GLY A 96 19.71 17.43 -11.51
CA GLY A 96 19.84 17.70 -10.07
C GLY A 96 19.32 19.08 -9.65
N THR A 97 19.76 20.15 -10.31
CA THR A 97 19.30 21.52 -10.02
C THR A 97 17.79 21.70 -10.22
N LEU A 98 17.22 21.06 -11.25
CA LEU A 98 15.78 21.10 -11.48
C LEU A 98 15.02 20.32 -10.41
N ALA A 99 15.56 19.18 -9.97
CA ALA A 99 14.99 18.40 -8.87
C ALA A 99 15.04 19.15 -7.53
N GLU A 100 16.11 19.89 -7.28
CA GLU A 100 16.26 20.76 -6.11
C GLU A 100 15.23 21.90 -6.12
N TYR A 101 15.06 22.58 -7.25
CA TYR A 101 14.00 23.57 -7.42
C TYR A 101 12.61 23.02 -7.06
N TYR A 102 12.21 21.88 -7.63
CA TYR A 102 10.91 21.29 -7.32
C TYR A 102 10.80 20.75 -5.89
N ALA A 103 11.91 20.32 -5.29
CA ALA A 103 11.91 19.92 -3.88
C ALA A 103 11.59 21.11 -2.98
N ASP A 104 12.21 22.27 -3.22
CA ASP A 104 11.98 23.48 -2.44
C ASP A 104 10.59 24.07 -2.67
N GLU A 105 10.12 24.10 -3.93
CA GLU A 105 8.74 24.49 -4.24
C GLU A 105 7.73 23.60 -3.50
N LEU A 106 7.91 22.27 -3.52
CA LEU A 106 7.02 21.39 -2.78
C LEU A 106 7.07 21.63 -1.27
N ARG A 107 8.27 21.75 -0.69
CA ARG A 107 8.44 22.01 0.75
C ARG A 107 7.74 23.29 1.18
N ALA A 108 7.78 24.35 0.36
CA ALA A 108 7.12 25.61 0.64
C ALA A 108 5.57 25.49 0.70
N HIS A 109 5.00 24.49 0.03
CA HIS A 109 3.55 24.27 -0.04
C HIS A 109 3.04 23.12 0.86
N LEU A 110 3.92 22.41 1.58
CA LEU A 110 3.49 21.37 2.50
C LEU A 110 2.87 21.98 3.76
N THR A 111 1.62 21.63 4.03
CA THR A 111 0.88 22.10 5.21
C THR A 111 0.56 20.98 6.20
N GLY A 112 0.73 19.72 5.80
CA GLY A 112 0.43 18.55 6.62
C GLY A 112 1.64 18.15 7.47
N SER A 113 1.39 17.79 8.73
CA SER A 113 2.39 17.16 9.58
C SER A 113 1.75 16.09 10.46
N GLY A 114 2.53 15.08 10.83
CA GLY A 114 2.05 13.98 11.68
C GLY A 114 1.00 13.09 11.01
N PRO A 115 0.37 12.17 11.77
CA PRO A 115 -0.58 11.21 11.22
C PRO A 115 -1.80 11.88 10.58
N ALA A 116 -2.34 11.28 9.52
CA ALA A 116 -3.58 11.70 8.87
C ALA A 116 -4.80 10.93 9.39
N ASP A 117 -5.87 11.66 9.70
CA ASP A 117 -7.12 11.09 10.24
C ASP A 117 -7.86 10.18 9.27
N ARG A 118 -7.57 10.30 7.97
CA ARG A 118 -8.09 9.46 6.89
C ARG A 118 -7.06 9.24 5.80
N HIS A 119 -7.28 8.22 4.99
CA HIS A 119 -6.57 8.07 3.72
C HIS A 119 -6.93 9.22 2.79
N LEU A 120 -5.92 9.94 2.32
CA LEU A 120 -6.02 11.07 1.40
C LEU A 120 -5.66 10.66 -0.02
N VAL A 121 -4.84 9.62 -0.18
CA VAL A 121 -4.48 9.06 -1.48
C VAL A 121 -5.45 7.94 -1.85
N ALA A 122 -5.92 7.94 -3.10
CA ALA A 122 -6.87 6.95 -3.58
C ALA A 122 -6.26 5.52 -3.51
N PRO A 123 -7.01 4.52 -3.01
CA PRO A 123 -6.57 3.15 -3.03
C PRO A 123 -6.58 2.57 -4.46
N PRO A 124 -5.83 1.49 -4.71
CA PRO A 124 -6.00 0.69 -5.91
C PRO A 124 -7.46 0.23 -6.07
N ALA A 125 -8.00 0.34 -7.30
CA ALA A 125 -9.41 0.05 -7.55
C ALA A 125 -9.70 -1.45 -7.61
N ALA A 126 -10.77 -1.88 -6.95
CA ALA A 126 -11.36 -3.20 -7.12
C ALA A 126 -12.04 -3.33 -8.51
N PRO A 127 -12.21 -4.55 -9.05
CA PRO A 127 -11.87 -5.85 -8.47
C PRO A 127 -10.38 -6.19 -8.53
N LEU A 128 -9.86 -6.84 -7.50
CA LEU A 128 -8.48 -7.31 -7.41
C LEU A 128 -8.43 -8.79 -7.06
N GLN A 129 -7.41 -9.48 -7.56
CA GLN A 129 -7.18 -10.89 -7.25
C GLN A 129 -5.70 -11.22 -7.43
N PHE A 130 -5.23 -12.22 -6.70
CA PHE A 130 -3.89 -12.78 -6.90
C PHE A 130 -3.87 -14.25 -6.51
N LYS A 131 -2.87 -14.98 -7.02
CA LYS A 131 -2.61 -16.36 -6.62
C LYS A 131 -1.61 -16.38 -5.47
N ALA A 132 -2.01 -16.96 -4.36
CA ALA A 132 -1.14 -17.35 -3.26
C ALA A 132 -0.65 -18.79 -3.48
N TYR A 133 0.27 -19.25 -2.63
CA TYR A 133 0.79 -20.62 -2.73
C TYR A 133 -0.31 -21.65 -2.36
N ASP A 134 -1.06 -21.35 -1.31
CA ASP A 134 -2.10 -22.21 -0.73
C ASP A 134 -3.51 -21.91 -1.25
N GLY A 135 -3.68 -20.93 -2.15
CA GLY A 135 -5.00 -20.57 -2.63
C GLY A 135 -5.03 -19.36 -3.56
N LYS A 136 -6.24 -18.85 -3.79
CA LYS A 136 -6.50 -17.63 -4.55
C LYS A 136 -7.25 -16.66 -3.65
N ALA A 137 -6.78 -15.41 -3.61
CA ALA A 137 -7.47 -14.30 -2.98
C ALA A 137 -8.18 -13.45 -4.05
N SER A 138 -9.38 -12.98 -3.73
CA SER A 138 -10.14 -12.05 -4.57
C SER A 138 -10.89 -11.04 -3.70
N PHE A 139 -11.01 -9.81 -4.18
CA PHE A 139 -11.66 -8.70 -3.51
C PHE A 139 -12.48 -7.91 -4.53
N ASP A 140 -13.76 -7.71 -4.24
CA ASP A 140 -14.71 -7.02 -5.13
C ASP A 140 -15.07 -5.60 -4.65
N GLY A 141 -14.44 -5.11 -3.59
CA GLY A 141 -14.78 -3.84 -2.95
C GLY A 141 -15.65 -4.00 -1.70
N THR A 142 -16.32 -5.15 -1.52
CA THR A 142 -17.27 -5.40 -0.43
C THR A 142 -16.92 -6.62 0.42
N ALA A 143 -16.26 -7.61 -0.16
CA ALA A 143 -15.83 -8.81 0.55
C ALA A 143 -14.53 -9.39 -0.04
N VAL A 144 -13.69 -9.92 0.84
CA VAL A 144 -12.53 -10.74 0.47
C VAL A 144 -12.95 -12.20 0.42
N ARG A 145 -12.52 -12.94 -0.61
CA ARG A 145 -12.76 -14.38 -0.73
C ARG A 145 -11.45 -15.14 -0.89
N PHE A 146 -11.30 -16.21 -0.13
CA PHE A 146 -10.21 -17.17 -0.26
C PHE A 146 -10.75 -18.50 -0.77
N ARG A 147 -10.13 -18.98 -1.85
CA ARG A 147 -10.37 -20.30 -2.42
C ARG A 147 -9.12 -21.14 -2.29
N TRP A 148 -9.24 -22.33 -1.71
CA TRP A 148 -8.07 -23.14 -1.36
C TRP A 148 -7.53 -23.96 -2.53
N SER A 149 -6.21 -24.10 -2.57
CA SER A 149 -5.50 -24.96 -3.50
C SER A 149 -5.44 -26.39 -2.98
N TRP A 150 -5.78 -27.35 -3.83
CA TRP A 150 -5.75 -28.79 -3.51
C TRP A 150 -4.35 -29.34 -3.22
N THR A 151 -3.30 -28.69 -3.72
CA THR A 151 -1.90 -29.09 -3.49
C THR A 151 -1.15 -28.22 -2.50
N GLY A 152 -1.70 -27.06 -2.12
CA GLY A 152 -0.99 -26.07 -1.30
C GLY A 152 -1.63 -25.78 0.05
N ALA A 153 -2.94 -25.98 0.20
CA ALA A 153 -3.64 -25.65 1.44
C ALA A 153 -3.47 -26.74 2.50
N SER A 154 -3.30 -26.31 3.75
CA SER A 154 -3.28 -27.21 4.89
C SER A 154 -4.63 -27.88 5.12
N SER A 155 -4.62 -29.00 5.85
CA SER A 155 -5.84 -29.70 6.26
C SER A 155 -6.79 -28.79 7.07
N ALA A 156 -6.26 -27.83 7.83
CA ALA A 156 -7.05 -26.86 8.57
C ALA A 156 -7.87 -25.96 7.63
N LYS A 157 -7.23 -25.40 6.60
CA LYS A 157 -7.89 -24.57 5.57
C LYS A 157 -8.90 -25.38 4.75
N TRP A 158 -8.53 -26.59 4.35
CA TRP A 158 -9.43 -27.50 3.64
C TRP A 158 -10.70 -27.81 4.44
N LYS A 159 -10.57 -28.11 5.74
CA LYS A 159 -11.73 -28.33 6.63
C LYS A 159 -12.59 -27.09 6.79
N ALA A 160 -11.99 -25.89 6.76
CA ALA A 160 -12.72 -24.63 6.87
C ALA A 160 -13.52 -24.26 5.62
N GLY A 161 -13.24 -24.89 4.48
CA GLY A 161 -13.86 -24.60 3.18
C GLY A 161 -13.47 -23.22 2.63
N ASP A 162 -13.88 -22.92 1.40
CA ASP A 162 -13.70 -21.59 0.81
C ASP A 162 -14.31 -20.52 1.74
N ARG A 163 -13.56 -19.43 1.97
CA ARG A 163 -13.91 -18.41 2.96
C ARG A 163 -14.34 -17.12 2.29
N ILE A 164 -15.31 -16.45 2.90
CA ILE A 164 -15.78 -15.12 2.52
C ILE A 164 -15.72 -14.24 3.77
N PHE A 165 -15.15 -13.05 3.63
CA PHE A 165 -14.96 -12.07 4.70
C PHE A 165 -15.57 -10.73 4.24
N PRO A 166 -16.78 -10.39 4.70
CA PRO A 166 -17.36 -9.07 4.47
C PRO A 166 -16.46 -7.97 5.05
N VAL A 167 -16.30 -6.86 4.34
CA VAL A 167 -15.49 -5.71 4.81
C VAL A 167 -16.00 -5.16 6.14
N ALA A 168 -17.31 -5.24 6.39
CA ALA A 168 -17.93 -4.81 7.64
C ALA A 168 -17.44 -5.60 8.87
N ASP A 169 -16.99 -6.85 8.67
CA ASP A 169 -16.53 -7.74 9.74
C ASP A 169 -15.00 -7.66 9.94
N LEU A 170 -14.31 -6.91 9.07
CA LEU A 170 -12.86 -6.74 9.12
C LEU A 170 -12.48 -5.49 9.93
N GLY A 171 -11.41 -5.62 10.70
CA GLY A 171 -10.72 -4.57 11.43
C GLY A 171 -9.43 -4.11 10.74
N GLY A 172 -8.89 -4.91 9.84
CA GLY A 172 -7.70 -4.55 9.06
C GLY A 172 -7.15 -5.70 8.23
N VAL A 173 -5.93 -5.51 7.73
CA VAL A 173 -5.17 -6.50 6.98
C VAL A 173 -3.70 -6.38 7.35
N GLU A 174 -3.08 -7.52 7.59
CA GLU A 174 -1.63 -7.66 7.74
C GLU A 174 -1.09 -8.18 6.40
N TRP A 175 -0.17 -7.43 5.80
CA TRP A 175 0.59 -7.88 4.64
C TRP A 175 2.04 -8.05 5.03
N ARG A 176 2.57 -9.25 4.80
CA ARG A 176 3.97 -9.57 4.99
C ARG A 176 4.60 -9.87 3.64
N SER A 177 5.63 -9.11 3.28
CA SER A 177 6.20 -9.18 1.93
C SER A 177 6.54 -10.62 1.51
N PRO A 178 6.21 -11.05 0.27
CA PRO A 178 6.58 -12.37 -0.26
C PRO A 178 8.09 -12.59 -0.35
N GLU A 179 8.88 -11.54 -0.17
CA GLU A 179 10.34 -11.58 -0.19
C GLU A 179 10.94 -11.82 1.20
N LEU A 180 10.11 -11.80 2.25
CA LEU A 180 10.49 -12.15 3.62
C LEU A 180 10.11 -13.59 3.93
N PHE A 181 10.73 -14.15 4.96
CA PHE A 181 10.32 -15.45 5.50
C PHE A 181 8.87 -15.39 5.98
N GLU A 182 8.10 -16.43 5.64
CA GLU A 182 6.66 -16.53 5.94
C GLU A 182 5.82 -15.37 5.37
N GLY A 183 6.16 -14.87 4.17
CA GLY A 183 5.32 -13.89 3.47
C GLY A 183 3.87 -14.37 3.36
N HIS A 184 2.92 -13.51 3.68
CA HIS A 184 1.50 -13.85 3.71
C HIS A 184 0.62 -12.59 3.65
N LEU A 185 -0.67 -12.79 3.42
CA LEU A 185 -1.71 -11.79 3.69
C LEU A 185 -2.70 -12.39 4.67
N ARG A 186 -2.92 -11.71 5.80
CA ARG A 186 -3.87 -12.10 6.85
C ARG A 186 -4.92 -11.03 7.04
N LEU A 187 -6.19 -11.44 7.08
CA LEU A 187 -7.31 -10.56 7.39
C LEU A 187 -7.53 -10.52 8.89
N LEU A 188 -7.70 -9.31 9.42
CA LEU A 188 -7.89 -9.10 10.85
C LEU A 188 -9.38 -8.86 11.13
N PRO A 189 -10.03 -9.62 12.02
CA PRO A 189 -11.42 -9.40 12.38
C PRO A 189 -11.62 -8.09 13.17
N ARG A 190 -12.82 -7.51 13.09
CA ARG A 190 -13.17 -6.23 13.73
C ARG A 190 -13.26 -6.32 15.25
N GLU A 191 -13.81 -7.40 15.79
CA GLU A 191 -13.92 -7.58 17.24
C GLU A 191 -12.73 -8.37 17.80
N PRO A 192 -11.88 -7.76 18.66
CA PRO A 192 -10.90 -8.47 19.45
C PRO A 192 -11.57 -9.16 20.66
N GLY A 193 -12.68 -9.87 20.45
CA GLY A 193 -13.41 -10.59 21.51
C GLY A 193 -12.77 -11.93 21.91
N ALA A 194 -11.72 -12.36 21.21
CA ALA A 194 -10.94 -13.56 21.50
C ALA A 194 -9.44 -13.26 21.67
N ALA A 195 -9.11 -12.07 22.19
CA ALA A 195 -7.74 -11.59 22.43
C ALA A 195 -7.01 -12.31 23.59
N ALA A 196 -7.13 -13.64 23.68
CA ALA A 196 -6.40 -14.47 24.64
C ALA A 196 -5.62 -15.64 23.98
N ALA A 197 -5.77 -15.85 22.67
CA ALA A 197 -5.00 -16.87 21.94
C ALA A 197 -4.11 -16.20 20.88
N GLN A 198 -2.83 -16.58 20.85
CA GLN A 198 -1.93 -16.23 19.76
C GLN A 198 -2.56 -16.69 18.44
N PRO A 199 -2.62 -15.82 17.41
CA PRO A 199 -3.18 -16.22 16.12
C PRO A 199 -2.42 -17.46 15.60
N PRO A 200 -3.12 -18.42 14.96
CA PRO A 200 -2.47 -19.60 14.41
C PRO A 200 -1.37 -19.22 13.42
N GLN A 201 -0.46 -20.15 13.12
CA GLN A 201 0.51 -19.94 12.05
C GLN A 201 -0.20 -19.62 10.73
N PRO A 202 0.33 -18.74 9.87
CA PRO A 202 -0.36 -18.30 8.65
C PRO A 202 -0.81 -19.44 7.71
N ASP A 203 -0.08 -20.55 7.68
CA ASP A 203 -0.41 -21.75 6.89
C ASP A 203 -1.58 -22.57 7.48
N GLN A 204 -1.88 -22.40 8.76
CA GLN A 204 -3.02 -23.05 9.45
C GLN A 204 -4.23 -22.11 9.62
N ASP A 205 -4.07 -20.82 9.35
CA ASP A 205 -5.08 -19.79 9.56
C ASP A 205 -6.04 -19.62 8.36
N PRO A 206 -7.33 -19.96 8.46
CA PRO A 206 -8.29 -19.75 7.37
C PRO A 206 -8.51 -18.28 6.98
N ALA A 207 -8.08 -17.33 7.82
CA ALA A 207 -8.09 -15.90 7.53
C ALA A 207 -6.78 -15.40 6.92
N ALA A 208 -5.84 -16.30 6.57
CA ALA A 208 -4.62 -15.96 5.87
C ALA A 208 -4.44 -16.76 4.57
N VAL A 209 -3.68 -16.18 3.64
CA VAL A 209 -3.11 -16.87 2.47
C VAL A 209 -1.60 -16.73 2.53
N VAL A 210 -0.86 -17.81 2.28
CA VAL A 210 0.61 -17.78 2.35
C VAL A 210 1.23 -17.58 0.97
N PHE A 211 2.31 -16.82 0.94
CA PHE A 211 3.10 -16.60 -0.26
C PHE A 211 4.16 -17.69 -0.38
N GLY A 212 4.67 -17.87 -1.59
CA GLY A 212 5.68 -18.86 -1.91
C GLY A 212 6.42 -18.47 -3.17
N LEU A 213 7.40 -19.25 -3.59
CA LEU A 213 8.19 -18.95 -4.79
C LEU A 213 7.27 -18.79 -6.02
N GLY A 214 7.17 -17.57 -6.55
CA GLY A 214 6.31 -17.23 -7.69
C GLY A 214 4.83 -16.94 -7.35
N TYR A 215 4.46 -16.94 -6.07
CA TYR A 215 3.09 -16.69 -5.58
C TYR A 215 3.03 -15.46 -4.67
N GLY A 216 1.86 -14.83 -4.60
CA GLY A 216 1.61 -13.62 -3.82
C GLY A 216 2.48 -12.41 -4.21
N PRO A 217 2.78 -12.20 -5.52
CA PRO A 217 3.80 -11.24 -5.90
C PRO A 217 3.41 -9.82 -5.47
N VAL A 218 4.40 -9.02 -5.06
CA VAL A 218 4.21 -7.66 -4.50
C VAL A 218 3.26 -6.79 -5.35
N HIS A 219 3.39 -6.85 -6.68
CA HIS A 219 2.60 -6.04 -7.61
C HIS A 219 1.12 -6.41 -7.68
N GLU A 220 0.69 -7.52 -7.08
CA GLU A 220 -0.71 -7.91 -6.97
C GLU A 220 -1.17 -7.93 -5.50
N SER A 221 -0.36 -8.52 -4.61
CA SER A 221 -0.75 -8.73 -3.20
C SER A 221 -0.75 -7.45 -2.36
N LEU A 222 0.18 -6.52 -2.62
CA LEU A 222 0.21 -5.24 -1.89
C LEU A 222 -0.93 -4.30 -2.33
N PRO A 223 -1.19 -4.07 -3.64
CA PRO A 223 -2.37 -3.31 -4.05
C PRO A 223 -3.68 -3.91 -3.53
N PHE A 224 -3.76 -5.24 -3.47
CA PHE A 224 -4.89 -5.94 -2.86
C PHE A 224 -5.04 -5.58 -1.38
N ALA A 225 -3.98 -5.69 -0.59
CA ALA A 225 -4.01 -5.34 0.83
C ALA A 225 -4.41 -3.88 1.04
N ALA A 226 -3.84 -2.96 0.25
CA ALA A 226 -4.16 -1.54 0.30
C ALA A 226 -5.66 -1.26 0.02
N ALA A 227 -6.23 -1.91 -0.98
CA ALA A 227 -7.64 -1.75 -1.33
C ALA A 227 -8.56 -2.27 -0.20
N VAL A 228 -8.23 -3.41 0.40
CA VAL A 228 -8.96 -3.96 1.55
C VAL A 228 -8.86 -3.02 2.75
N LEU A 229 -7.65 -2.54 3.08
CA LEU A 229 -7.41 -1.65 4.20
C LEU A 229 -8.22 -0.34 4.08
N ALA A 230 -8.23 0.26 2.89
CA ALA A 230 -9.00 1.47 2.62
C ALA A 230 -10.52 1.23 2.73
N ALA A 231 -11.00 0.10 2.24
CA ALA A 231 -12.41 -0.28 2.33
C ALA A 231 -12.84 -0.49 3.80
N VAL A 232 -12.01 -1.18 4.59
CA VAL A 232 -12.24 -1.37 6.03
C VAL A 232 -12.35 -0.05 6.77
N ARG A 233 -11.39 0.87 6.54
CA ARG A 233 -11.39 2.19 7.18
C ARG A 233 -12.60 3.04 6.78
N SER A 234 -13.03 2.94 5.52
CA SER A 234 -14.22 3.65 5.03
C SER A 234 -15.53 3.09 5.58
N ALA A 235 -15.56 1.80 5.91
CA ALA A 235 -16.71 1.11 6.51
C ALA A 235 -16.74 1.19 8.05
N SER A 236 -15.70 1.75 8.68
CA SER A 236 -15.69 1.99 10.13
C SER A 236 -16.46 3.27 10.46
N PRO A 237 -17.37 3.26 11.46
CA PRO A 237 -17.96 4.48 11.96
C PRO A 237 -16.85 5.41 12.51
N PRO A 238 -16.98 6.74 12.39
CA PRO A 238 -16.07 7.65 13.09
C PRO A 238 -16.08 7.32 14.59
N ALA A 239 -14.89 7.22 15.19
CA ALA A 239 -14.79 7.00 16.63
C ALA A 239 -15.58 8.09 17.36
N PRO A 240 -16.37 7.76 18.40
CA PRO A 240 -17.07 8.77 19.17
C PRO A 240 -16.05 9.70 19.81
N VAL A 241 -16.20 11.00 19.56
CA VAL A 241 -15.39 12.05 20.20
C VAL A 241 -15.70 11.98 21.69
N THR A 242 -14.74 11.53 22.50
CA THR A 242 -14.82 11.62 23.96
C THR A 242 -14.75 13.10 24.33
N VAL A 243 -15.90 13.74 24.51
CA VAL A 243 -15.98 15.07 25.10
C VAL A 243 -15.56 14.92 26.57
N PRO A 244 -14.48 15.58 27.04
CA PRO A 244 -14.11 15.52 28.43
C PRO A 244 -15.24 16.14 29.27
N ALA A 245 -15.62 15.46 30.34
CA ALA A 245 -16.66 15.93 31.24
C ALA A 245 -16.28 17.31 31.82
N PRO A 246 -17.22 18.26 31.90
CA PRO A 246 -16.95 19.54 32.56
C PRO A 246 -16.67 19.30 34.05
N HIS A 247 -15.63 19.97 34.54
CA HIS A 247 -15.24 20.02 35.96
C HIS A 247 -16.31 20.67 36.84
#